data_AF-A0A3D9CLC0-F1
#
_entry.id   AF-A0A3D9CLC0-F1
#
_cell.length_a   1.000
_cell.length_b   1.000
_cell.length_c   1.000
_cell.angle_alpha   90.00
_cell.angle_beta   90.00
_cell.angle_gamma   90.00
#
_symmetry.space_group_name_H-M   'P 1'
#
loop_
_entity.id
_entity.type
_entity.pdbx_description
1 polymer ?
#
loop_
_entity_poly.entity_id
_entity_poly.type
_entity_poly.pdbx_seq_one_letter_code
_entity_poly.pdbx_strand_id
1 'polypeptide(L)'
;MEKLIKEVRILKIYAVSLTVLCGMFFFLAFKNQSSKERFKEIDVERINIVEKDGTLKMVISNKERQHPGMINHKEMMPREREAGLIFFNSLGDECGGLIYDANEKESGMVYSVDQRNTDQIMQLQYFEGSGKDKKRVYGLKLWDRPDDFPLEEIIRFEDSLKKLNDPVASKKAYAKLREEGKLTNERFFAGKTADGDVGVFIRDTKGRVRLKLYVDKNNQTHIENLDENGNPAK
;
A
#
# COMPACT_ATOMS: atom_id res chain seq x y z
N MET A 1 -7.05 64.39 -44.74
CA MET A 1 -6.20 64.46 -43.53
C MET A 1 -6.91 63.95 -42.27
N GLU A 2 -8.16 64.34 -42.00
CA GLU A 2 -8.90 63.92 -40.78
C GLU A 2 -9.08 62.41 -40.62
N LYS A 3 -9.38 61.69 -41.70
CA LYS A 3 -9.53 60.21 -41.67
C LYS A 3 -8.23 59.52 -41.20
N LEU A 4 -7.09 59.97 -41.72
CA LEU A 4 -5.77 59.47 -41.39
C LEU A 4 -5.41 59.76 -39.91
N ILE A 5 -5.74 60.96 -39.41
CA ILE A 5 -5.54 61.33 -38.00
C ILE A 5 -6.40 60.46 -37.08
N LYS A 6 -7.64 60.15 -37.48
CA LYS A 6 -8.56 59.27 -36.73
C LYS A 6 -8.06 57.83 -36.69
N GLU A 7 -7.61 57.28 -37.81
CA GLU A 7 -7.03 55.93 -37.91
C GLU A 7 -5.74 55.81 -37.08
N VAL A 8 -4.85 56.81 -37.13
CA VAL A 8 -3.64 56.85 -36.29
C VAL A 8 -3.96 56.95 -34.81
N ARG A 9 -4.99 57.71 -34.41
CA ARG A 9 -5.46 57.75 -33.01
C ARG A 9 -5.95 56.37 -32.55
N ILE A 10 -6.74 55.68 -33.37
CA ILE A 10 -7.23 54.32 -33.07
C ILE A 10 -6.06 53.36 -32.94
N LEU A 11 -5.08 53.40 -33.85
CA LEU A 11 -3.91 52.53 -33.82
C LEU A 11 -3.03 52.78 -32.59
N LYS A 12 -2.84 54.05 -32.18
CA LYS A 12 -2.11 54.39 -30.94
C LYS A 12 -2.82 53.84 -29.71
N ILE A 13 -4.14 53.99 -29.63
CA ILE A 13 -4.94 53.44 -28.53
C ILE A 13 -4.80 51.91 -28.50
N TYR A 14 -4.91 51.26 -29.66
CA TYR A 14 -4.73 49.81 -29.78
C TYR A 14 -3.34 49.35 -29.33
N ALA A 15 -2.28 50.00 -29.81
CA ALA A 15 -0.90 49.65 -29.46
C ALA A 15 -0.63 49.82 -27.96
N VAL A 16 -1.11 50.91 -27.35
CA VAL A 16 -1.01 51.12 -25.90
C VAL A 16 -1.77 50.04 -25.14
N SER A 17 -3.02 49.76 -25.52
CA SER A 17 -3.82 48.71 -24.88
C SER A 17 -3.17 47.34 -24.98
N LEU A 18 -2.64 46.97 -26.16
CA LEU A 18 -1.94 45.71 -26.37
C LEU A 18 -0.65 45.64 -25.52
N THR A 19 0.09 46.73 -25.45
CA THR A 19 1.32 46.82 -24.64
C THR A 19 1.02 46.65 -23.15
N VAL A 20 -0.05 47.28 -22.66
CA VAL A 20 -0.51 47.11 -21.27
C VAL A 20 -0.96 45.66 -21.02
N LEU A 21 -1.69 45.06 -21.95
CA LEU A 21 -2.14 43.67 -21.85
C LEU A 21 -0.95 42.69 -21.80
N CYS A 22 0.03 42.85 -22.70
CA CYS A 22 1.25 42.07 -22.72
C CYS A 22 2.06 42.27 -21.43
N GLY A 23 2.18 43.50 -20.94
CA GLY A 23 2.81 43.80 -19.66
C GLY A 23 2.14 43.08 -18.50
N MET A 24 0.79 43.10 -18.44
CA MET A 24 0.03 42.35 -17.43
C MET A 24 0.29 40.85 -17.50
N PHE A 25 0.26 40.25 -18.70
CA PHE A 25 0.57 38.82 -18.86
C PHE A 25 1.99 38.49 -18.42
N PHE A 26 2.97 39.35 -18.73
CA PHE A 26 4.34 39.19 -18.29
C PHE A 26 4.42 39.20 -16.76
N PHE A 27 3.85 40.19 -16.09
CA PHE A 27 3.85 40.26 -14.61
C PHE A 27 3.10 39.09 -13.94
N LEU A 28 2.00 38.60 -14.53
CA LEU A 28 1.27 37.44 -14.04
C LEU A 28 2.07 36.14 -14.22
N ALA A 29 2.82 36.00 -15.31
CA ALA A 29 3.68 34.84 -15.56
C ALA A 29 4.86 34.76 -14.60
N PHE A 30 5.36 35.90 -14.11
CA PHE A 30 6.41 35.98 -13.09
C PHE A 30 5.86 36.04 -11.65
N LYS A 31 4.56 35.84 -11.43
CA LYS A 31 4.01 35.76 -10.08
C LYS A 31 4.63 34.55 -9.38
N ASN A 32 5.53 34.84 -8.46
CA ASN A 32 6.31 33.87 -7.69
C ASN A 32 5.37 32.82 -7.08
N GLN A 33 5.50 31.57 -7.54
CA GLN A 33 4.75 30.41 -7.07
C GLN A 33 5.31 29.89 -5.73
N SER A 34 5.68 30.83 -4.85
CA SER A 34 6.33 30.59 -3.56
C SER A 34 5.36 30.72 -2.38
N SER A 35 4.07 31.00 -2.62
CA SER A 35 3.07 30.98 -1.56
C SER A 35 2.65 29.55 -1.26
N LYS A 36 2.63 29.19 0.02
CA LYS A 36 1.97 27.96 0.48
C LYS A 36 0.47 28.10 0.19
N GLU A 37 -0.05 27.27 -0.69
CA GLU A 37 -1.48 27.19 -0.94
C GLU A 37 -2.21 26.78 0.35
N ARG A 38 -3.38 27.39 0.59
CA ARG A 38 -4.22 27.08 1.74
C ARG A 38 -5.61 26.74 1.24
N PHE A 39 -6.02 25.50 1.47
CA PHE A 39 -7.36 25.03 1.17
C PHE A 39 -8.12 24.86 2.48
N LYS A 40 -9.43 25.12 2.45
CA LYS A 40 -10.33 24.67 3.51
C LYS A 40 -10.68 23.19 3.33
N GLU A 41 -10.96 22.82 2.08
CA GLU A 41 -11.31 21.49 1.62
C GLU A 41 -10.85 21.33 0.16
N ILE A 42 -10.54 20.10 -0.23
CA ILE A 42 -10.23 19.72 -1.62
C ILE A 42 -10.93 18.41 -1.96
N ASP A 43 -11.65 18.39 -3.08
CA ASP A 43 -12.25 17.20 -3.64
C ASP A 43 -11.40 16.73 -4.82
N VAL A 44 -10.69 15.63 -4.64
CA VAL A 44 -9.75 15.08 -5.62
C VAL A 44 -9.77 13.56 -5.57
N GLU A 45 -9.51 12.93 -6.71
CA GLU A 45 -9.40 11.46 -6.77
C GLU A 45 -8.05 10.95 -6.26
N ARG A 46 -7.01 11.79 -6.35
CA ARG A 46 -5.63 11.43 -5.99
C ARG A 46 -4.76 12.63 -5.65
N ILE A 47 -3.91 12.45 -4.64
CA ILE A 47 -2.83 13.35 -4.24
C ILE A 47 -1.50 12.59 -4.34
N ASN A 48 -0.53 13.17 -5.05
CA ASN A 48 0.85 12.69 -5.06
C ASN A 48 1.71 13.64 -4.21
N ILE A 49 2.45 13.07 -3.26
CA ILE A 49 3.50 13.78 -2.53
C ILE A 49 4.83 13.40 -3.17
N VAL A 50 5.57 14.39 -3.64
CA VAL A 50 6.82 14.24 -4.38
C VAL A 50 7.94 15.07 -3.76
N GLU A 51 9.17 14.60 -3.89
CA GLU A 51 10.38 15.37 -3.60
C GLU A 51 10.63 16.46 -4.65
N LYS A 52 11.62 17.33 -4.41
CA LYS A 52 12.00 18.41 -5.35
C LYS A 52 12.44 17.90 -6.72
N ASP A 53 13.01 16.71 -6.78
CA ASP A 53 13.46 16.07 -8.02
C ASP A 53 12.35 15.29 -8.74
N GLY A 54 11.14 15.27 -8.18
CA GLY A 54 9.99 14.54 -8.71
C GLY A 54 9.85 13.11 -8.17
N THR A 55 10.75 12.64 -7.30
CA THR A 55 10.64 11.31 -6.69
C THR A 55 9.35 11.19 -5.87
N LEU A 56 8.55 10.16 -6.16
CA LEU A 56 7.30 9.90 -5.44
C LEU A 56 7.59 9.43 -4.01
N LYS A 57 6.85 9.96 -3.02
CA LYS A 57 6.99 9.62 -1.59
C LYS A 57 5.73 9.06 -0.97
N MET A 58 4.59 9.57 -1.40
CA MET A 58 3.31 9.08 -0.92
C MET A 58 2.23 9.32 -1.98
N VAL A 59 1.31 8.38 -2.09
CA VAL A 59 0.07 8.52 -2.86
C VAL A 59 -1.10 8.38 -1.92
N ILE A 60 -2.06 9.29 -1.99
CA ILE A 60 -3.40 9.15 -1.38
C ILE A 60 -4.39 9.10 -2.53
N SER A 61 -5.21 8.07 -2.64
CA SER A 61 -6.17 8.00 -3.75
C SER A 61 -7.38 7.14 -3.45
N ASN A 62 -8.41 7.34 -4.28
CA ASN A 62 -9.49 6.36 -4.44
C ASN A 62 -8.99 5.06 -5.10
N LYS A 63 -9.88 4.08 -5.22
CA LYS A 63 -9.65 2.76 -5.82
C LYS A 63 -9.24 2.84 -7.30
N GLU A 64 -9.92 3.67 -8.09
CA GLU A 64 -9.70 3.76 -9.54
C GLU A 64 -8.35 4.40 -9.91
N ARG A 65 -7.86 5.35 -9.10
CA ARG A 65 -6.62 6.09 -9.36
C ARG A 65 -5.42 5.58 -8.56
N GLN A 66 -5.55 4.42 -7.91
CA GLN A 66 -4.52 3.86 -7.04
C GLN A 66 -3.22 3.53 -7.77
N HIS A 67 -2.09 3.73 -7.08
CA HIS A 67 -0.78 3.41 -7.63
C HIS A 67 -0.59 1.87 -7.67
N PRO A 68 -0.14 1.29 -8.80
CA PRO A 68 0.00 -0.17 -8.93
C PRO A 68 1.13 -0.76 -8.07
N GLY A 69 2.13 0.08 -7.76
CA GLY A 69 3.28 -0.22 -6.90
C GLY A 69 4.58 0.05 -7.63
N MET A 70 5.70 0.10 -6.90
CA MET A 70 7.04 0.29 -7.45
C MET A 70 8.00 -0.74 -6.86
N ILE A 71 8.76 -1.43 -7.70
CA ILE A 71 9.82 -2.36 -7.31
C ILE A 71 11.03 -2.13 -8.20
N ASN A 72 12.22 -1.98 -7.61
CA ASN A 72 13.46 -1.66 -8.31
C ASN A 72 13.29 -0.45 -9.24
N HIS A 73 12.62 0.61 -8.75
CA HIS A 73 12.29 1.83 -9.49
C HIS A 73 11.42 1.62 -10.74
N LYS A 74 10.74 0.47 -10.86
CA LYS A 74 9.84 0.16 -11.97
C LYS A 74 8.42 0.02 -11.48
N GLU A 75 7.51 0.58 -12.24
CA GLU A 75 6.08 0.43 -11.98
C GLU A 75 5.67 -1.03 -12.17
N MET A 76 4.89 -1.52 -11.21
CA MET A 76 4.29 -2.85 -11.30
C MET A 76 3.15 -2.86 -12.32
N MET A 77 2.79 -4.06 -12.79
CA MET A 77 1.59 -4.25 -13.59
C MET A 77 0.35 -3.73 -12.82
N PRO A 78 -0.60 -3.05 -13.49
CA PRO A 78 -1.83 -2.61 -12.87
C PRO A 78 -2.57 -3.77 -12.18
N ARG A 79 -3.02 -3.53 -10.96
CA ARG A 79 -3.79 -4.48 -10.16
C ARG A 79 -4.87 -3.76 -9.39
N GLU A 80 -5.97 -4.46 -9.13
CA GLU A 80 -7.04 -3.93 -8.29
C GLU A 80 -6.53 -3.80 -6.84
N ARG A 81 -6.69 -2.61 -6.28
CA ARG A 81 -6.31 -2.26 -4.91
C ARG A 81 -7.37 -1.33 -4.34
N GLU A 82 -7.60 -1.43 -3.04
CA GLU A 82 -8.55 -0.53 -2.37
C GLU A 82 -8.01 0.91 -2.27
N ALA A 83 -8.93 1.84 -2.00
CA ALA A 83 -8.58 3.22 -1.70
C ALA A 83 -7.66 3.28 -0.47
N GLY A 84 -6.77 4.28 -0.43
CA GLY A 84 -5.83 4.39 0.67
C GLY A 84 -4.58 5.21 0.39
N LEU A 85 -3.58 5.00 1.24
CA LEU A 85 -2.26 5.60 1.20
C LEU A 85 -1.20 4.56 0.84
N ILE A 86 -0.24 4.93 -0.01
CA ILE A 86 0.93 4.10 -0.33
C ILE A 86 2.19 4.93 -0.08
N PHE A 87 3.17 4.34 0.60
CA PHE A 87 4.46 4.95 0.90
C PHE A 87 5.54 4.46 -0.04
N PHE A 88 6.46 5.36 -0.41
CA PHE A 88 7.63 5.05 -1.22
C PHE A 88 8.90 5.48 -0.49
N ASN A 89 9.91 4.60 -0.51
CA ASN A 89 11.18 4.86 0.14
C ASN A 89 12.08 5.80 -0.71
N SER A 90 13.31 6.07 -0.27
CA SER A 90 14.25 6.93 -1.01
C SER A 90 14.88 6.29 -2.25
N LEU A 91 14.65 4.99 -2.45
CA LEU A 91 14.94 4.27 -3.69
C LEU A 91 13.71 4.27 -4.61
N GLY A 92 12.62 4.98 -4.27
CA GLY A 92 11.42 5.03 -5.08
C GLY A 92 10.59 3.73 -5.10
N ASP A 93 10.92 2.75 -4.27
CA ASP A 93 10.16 1.50 -4.16
C ASP A 93 9.02 1.64 -3.14
N GLU A 94 7.91 0.93 -3.37
CA GLU A 94 6.81 0.83 -2.41
C GLU A 94 7.33 0.19 -1.11
N CYS A 95 6.95 0.76 0.04
CA CYS A 95 7.42 0.29 1.35
C CYS A 95 6.29 0.18 2.39
N GLY A 96 5.10 -0.15 1.92
CA GLY A 96 3.89 -0.28 2.73
C GLY A 96 2.82 0.77 2.42
N GLY A 97 1.74 0.71 3.16
CA GLY A 97 0.56 1.54 2.93
C GLY A 97 -0.52 1.37 3.97
N LEU A 98 -1.58 2.15 3.84
CA LEU A 98 -2.82 2.00 4.58
C LEU A 98 -3.95 1.90 3.57
N ILE A 99 -4.58 0.74 3.48
CA ILE A 99 -5.82 0.57 2.72
C ILE A 99 -6.98 0.37 3.68
N TYR A 100 -8.12 0.96 3.37
CA TYR A 100 -9.34 0.80 4.15
C TYR A 100 -10.54 0.95 3.23
N ASP A 101 -11.38 -0.08 3.16
CA ASP A 101 -12.68 0.03 2.54
C ASP A 101 -13.76 -0.76 3.33
N ALA A 102 -15.01 -0.44 3.05
CA ALA A 102 -16.17 -1.16 3.56
C ALA A 102 -17.33 -1.07 2.57
N ASN A 103 -18.04 -2.18 2.39
CA ASN A 103 -19.29 -2.23 1.66
C ASN A 103 -20.37 -2.97 2.48
N GLU A 104 -21.56 -3.16 1.91
CA GLU A 104 -22.68 -3.82 2.61
C GLU A 104 -22.35 -5.24 3.09
N LYS A 105 -21.45 -5.93 2.40
CA LYS A 105 -21.10 -7.33 2.65
C LYS A 105 -19.93 -7.47 3.59
N GLU A 106 -18.89 -6.67 3.43
CA GLU A 106 -17.59 -6.85 4.07
C GLU A 106 -16.90 -5.52 4.39
N SER A 107 -15.92 -5.57 5.28
CA SER A 107 -15.05 -4.43 5.58
C SER A 107 -13.65 -4.91 5.90
N GLY A 108 -12.66 -4.12 5.50
CA GLY A 108 -11.27 -4.45 5.77
C GLY A 108 -10.38 -3.23 5.87
N MET A 109 -9.40 -3.30 6.75
CA MET A 109 -8.34 -2.31 6.87
C MET A 109 -7.01 -3.03 7.02
N VAL A 110 -6.00 -2.58 6.29
CA VAL A 110 -4.63 -3.05 6.46
C VAL A 110 -3.69 -1.86 6.46
N TYR A 111 -2.96 -1.68 7.55
CA TYR A 111 -1.74 -0.90 7.57
C TYR A 111 -0.56 -1.85 7.45
N SER A 112 0.20 -1.75 6.35
CA SER A 112 1.34 -2.58 6.04
C SER A 112 2.66 -1.81 6.13
N VAL A 113 3.70 -2.50 6.58
CA VAL A 113 5.08 -2.05 6.51
C VAL A 113 5.90 -3.13 5.82
N ASP A 114 6.54 -2.78 4.72
CA ASP A 114 7.33 -3.72 3.92
C ASP A 114 8.79 -3.72 4.35
N GLN A 115 9.42 -4.90 4.34
CA GLN A 115 10.88 -4.98 4.41
C GLN A 115 11.46 -4.61 3.04
N ARG A 116 12.60 -3.93 3.05
CA ARG A 116 13.30 -3.48 1.83
C ARG A 116 13.54 -4.66 0.88
N ASN A 117 13.24 -4.47 -0.40
CA ASN A 117 13.39 -5.46 -1.49
C ASN A 117 12.54 -6.72 -1.35
N THR A 118 11.73 -6.84 -0.30
CA THR A 118 10.78 -7.93 -0.10
C THR A 118 9.38 -7.31 0.06
N ASP A 119 8.59 -7.80 1.00
CA ASP A 119 7.17 -7.51 1.13
C ASP A 119 6.84 -7.41 2.64
N GLN A 120 5.56 -7.36 3.04
CA GLN A 120 5.18 -6.99 4.42
C GLN A 120 5.91 -7.76 5.53
N ILE A 121 6.62 -7.06 6.40
CA ILE A 121 7.21 -7.61 7.65
C ILE A 121 6.28 -7.38 8.85
N MET A 122 5.40 -6.39 8.76
CA MET A 122 4.41 -6.06 9.80
C MET A 122 3.09 -5.62 9.17
N GLN A 123 1.98 -6.01 9.78
CA GLN A 123 0.65 -5.51 9.45
C GLN A 123 -0.21 -5.32 10.70
N LEU A 124 -0.88 -4.17 10.80
CA LEU A 124 -2.08 -4.02 11.62
C LEU A 124 -3.28 -4.23 10.70
N GLN A 125 -4.13 -5.20 11.03
CA GLN A 125 -5.16 -5.65 10.10
C GLN A 125 -6.52 -5.80 10.79
N TYR A 126 -7.57 -5.57 10.02
CA TYR A 126 -8.97 -5.86 10.32
C TYR A 126 -9.63 -6.45 9.06
N PHE A 127 -10.38 -7.52 9.24
CA PHE A 127 -11.19 -8.16 8.21
C PHE A 127 -12.52 -8.59 8.80
N GLU A 128 -13.61 -8.21 8.15
CA GLU A 128 -14.97 -8.67 8.40
C GLU A 128 -15.47 -9.39 7.15
N GLY A 129 -15.70 -10.70 7.26
CA GLY A 129 -16.21 -11.51 6.16
C GLY A 129 -17.70 -11.28 5.88
N SER A 130 -18.13 -11.71 4.70
CA SER A 130 -19.52 -11.66 4.27
C SER A 130 -20.40 -12.76 4.90
N GLY A 131 -21.71 -12.53 4.96
CA GLY A 131 -22.71 -13.48 5.47
C GLY A 131 -23.44 -13.03 6.74
N LYS A 132 -24.37 -13.86 7.23
CA LYS A 132 -25.15 -13.58 8.45
C LYS A 132 -24.30 -13.69 9.72
N ASP A 133 -23.44 -14.70 9.78
CA ASP A 133 -22.50 -14.92 10.89
C ASP A 133 -21.13 -14.35 10.53
N LYS A 134 -21.04 -13.01 10.51
CA LYS A 134 -19.84 -12.29 10.09
C LYS A 134 -18.64 -12.66 10.97
N LYS A 135 -17.69 -13.40 10.39
CA LYS A 135 -16.39 -13.66 11.03
C LYS A 135 -15.55 -12.40 10.98
N ARG A 136 -15.03 -11.99 12.14
CA ARG A 136 -14.14 -10.84 12.30
C ARG A 136 -12.77 -11.29 12.76
N VAL A 137 -11.75 -10.90 12.02
CA VAL A 137 -10.33 -11.05 12.35
C VAL A 137 -9.75 -9.67 12.51
N TYR A 138 -9.01 -9.42 13.58
CA TYR A 138 -8.25 -8.18 13.72
C TYR A 138 -7.03 -8.40 14.58
N GLY A 139 -5.98 -7.62 14.38
CA GLY A 139 -4.78 -7.69 15.20
C GLY A 139 -3.51 -7.25 14.50
N LEU A 140 -2.41 -7.40 15.23
CA LEU A 140 -1.05 -7.19 14.74
C LEU A 140 -0.46 -8.53 14.27
N LYS A 141 0.13 -8.54 13.08
CA LYS A 141 0.93 -9.65 12.55
C LYS A 141 2.36 -9.20 12.28
N LEU A 142 3.31 -10.06 12.61
CA LEU A 142 4.73 -9.90 12.30
C LEU A 142 5.26 -11.16 11.61
N TRP A 143 6.12 -10.96 10.61
CA TRP A 143 6.74 -12.03 9.83
C TRP A 143 8.26 -11.94 9.87
N ASP A 144 8.92 -13.08 9.69
CA ASP A 144 10.33 -13.12 9.29
C ASP A 144 10.36 -13.34 7.78
N ARG A 145 11.15 -12.51 7.09
CA ARG A 145 11.35 -12.56 5.65
C ARG A 145 12.85 -12.67 5.32
N PRO A 146 13.25 -13.66 4.52
CA PRO A 146 14.63 -13.82 4.12
C PRO A 146 15.03 -12.77 3.08
N ASP A 147 16.25 -12.23 3.18
CA ASP A 147 16.76 -11.22 2.25
C ASP A 147 17.20 -11.81 0.89
N ASP A 148 17.44 -13.12 0.82
CA ASP A 148 18.01 -13.82 -0.33
C ASP A 148 16.97 -14.32 -1.35
N PHE A 149 15.69 -13.97 -1.13
CA PHE A 149 14.60 -14.24 -2.07
C PHE A 149 13.75 -12.97 -2.28
N PRO A 150 14.22 -12.02 -3.12
CA PRO A 150 13.60 -10.71 -3.28
C PRO A 150 12.23 -10.80 -3.96
N LEU A 151 11.42 -9.75 -3.79
CA LEU A 151 10.04 -9.70 -4.28
C LEU A 151 9.90 -9.98 -5.78
N GLU A 152 10.85 -9.50 -6.59
CA GLU A 152 10.84 -9.76 -8.03
C GLU A 152 11.02 -11.24 -8.37
N GLU A 153 11.83 -11.98 -7.61
CA GLU A 153 12.00 -13.42 -7.77
C GLU A 153 10.76 -14.19 -7.29
N ILE A 154 10.15 -13.74 -6.19
CA ILE A 154 8.86 -14.27 -5.71
C ILE A 154 7.80 -14.15 -6.79
N ILE A 155 7.63 -12.96 -7.40
CA ILE A 155 6.64 -12.73 -8.46
C ILE A 155 6.92 -13.63 -9.67
N ARG A 156 8.17 -13.73 -10.14
CA ARG A 156 8.52 -14.61 -11.27
C ARG A 156 8.24 -16.09 -10.95
N PHE A 157 8.52 -16.51 -9.72
CA PHE A 157 8.22 -17.86 -9.26
C PHE A 157 6.71 -18.13 -9.30
N GLU A 158 5.89 -17.25 -8.72
CA GLU A 158 4.43 -17.37 -8.72
C GLU A 158 3.85 -17.38 -10.14
N ASP A 159 4.33 -16.49 -11.01
CA ASP A 159 3.93 -16.44 -12.42
C ASP A 159 4.26 -17.75 -13.16
N SER A 160 5.42 -18.34 -12.88
CA SER A 160 5.82 -19.62 -13.47
C SER A 160 4.90 -20.76 -13.05
N LEU A 161 4.50 -20.80 -11.77
CA LEU A 161 3.57 -21.80 -11.25
C LEU A 161 2.16 -21.62 -11.84
N LYS A 162 1.70 -20.37 -11.95
CA LYS A 162 0.42 -20.05 -12.57
C LYS A 162 0.36 -20.47 -14.04
N LYS A 163 1.46 -20.25 -14.79
CA LYS A 163 1.58 -20.69 -16.19
C LYS A 163 1.65 -22.22 -16.31
N LEU A 164 2.30 -22.89 -15.37
CA LEU A 164 2.38 -24.35 -15.34
C LEU A 164 0.99 -24.99 -15.11
N ASN A 165 0.15 -24.33 -14.31
CA ASN A 165 -1.22 -24.78 -14.00
C ASN A 165 -1.30 -26.23 -13.51
N ASP A 166 -0.30 -26.63 -12.71
CA ASP A 166 -0.22 -27.97 -12.11
C ASP A 166 -0.19 -27.82 -10.57
N PRO A 167 -1.28 -28.20 -9.87
CA PRO A 167 -1.35 -28.11 -8.41
C PRO A 167 -0.34 -28.99 -7.68
N VAL A 168 0.00 -30.17 -8.22
CA VAL A 168 0.93 -31.11 -7.59
C VAL A 168 2.36 -30.57 -7.69
N ALA A 169 2.75 -30.12 -8.89
CA ALA A 169 4.05 -29.48 -9.09
C ALA A 169 4.18 -28.20 -8.25
N SER A 170 3.12 -27.38 -8.20
CA SER A 170 3.09 -26.16 -7.37
C SER A 170 3.29 -26.48 -5.90
N LYS A 171 2.57 -27.47 -5.36
CA LYS A 171 2.73 -27.91 -3.97
C LYS A 171 4.16 -28.37 -3.67
N LYS A 172 4.76 -29.14 -4.59
CA LYS A 172 6.15 -29.60 -4.46
C LYS A 172 7.15 -28.44 -4.50
N ALA A 173 6.94 -27.45 -5.36
CA ALA A 173 7.78 -26.27 -5.45
C ALA A 173 7.75 -25.42 -4.17
N TYR A 174 6.56 -25.17 -3.61
CA TYR A 174 6.42 -24.48 -2.32
C TYR A 174 7.04 -25.27 -1.16
N ALA A 175 6.90 -26.60 -1.14
CA ALA A 175 7.54 -27.42 -0.11
C ALA A 175 9.07 -27.27 -0.15
N LYS A 176 9.66 -27.27 -1.35
CA LYS A 176 11.09 -27.04 -1.55
C LYS A 176 11.54 -25.66 -1.04
N LEU A 177 10.84 -24.58 -1.42
CA LEU A 177 11.17 -23.23 -0.91
C LEU A 177 11.04 -23.13 0.61
N ARG A 178 10.09 -23.84 1.21
CA ARG A 178 9.95 -23.92 2.67
C ARG A 178 11.16 -24.61 3.32
N GLU A 179 11.61 -25.73 2.75
CA GLU A 179 12.79 -26.45 3.22
C GLU A 179 14.07 -25.63 3.07
N GLU A 180 14.17 -24.84 1.99
CA GLU A 180 15.27 -23.89 1.76
C GLU A 180 15.19 -22.62 2.63
N GLY A 181 14.11 -22.43 3.41
CA GLY A 181 13.93 -21.25 4.25
C GLY A 181 13.60 -19.96 3.49
N LYS A 182 13.22 -20.06 2.21
CA LYS A 182 12.93 -18.91 1.33
C LYS A 182 11.52 -18.37 1.46
N LEU A 183 10.62 -19.10 2.12
CA LEU A 183 9.25 -18.64 2.34
C LEU A 183 9.16 -17.80 3.61
N THR A 184 8.36 -16.74 3.52
CA THR A 184 7.95 -15.92 4.66
C THR A 184 7.21 -16.75 5.70
N ASN A 185 7.59 -16.58 6.97
CA ASN A 185 6.95 -17.27 8.09
C ASN A 185 6.35 -16.24 9.05
N GLU A 186 5.07 -16.40 9.39
CA GLU A 186 4.46 -15.63 10.48
C GLU A 186 5.18 -15.99 11.79
N ARG A 187 5.60 -14.98 12.54
CA ARG A 187 6.31 -15.15 13.82
C ARG A 187 5.40 -14.85 15.00
N PHE A 188 4.50 -13.89 14.81
CA PHE A 188 3.69 -13.34 15.87
C PHE A 188 2.33 -12.92 15.32
N PHE A 189 1.30 -13.26 16.07
CA PHE A 189 -0.02 -12.68 15.93
C PHE A 189 -0.55 -12.28 17.30
N ALA A 190 -1.09 -11.07 17.42
CA ALA A 190 -1.85 -10.62 18.59
C ALA A 190 -3.18 -10.02 18.15
N GLY A 191 -4.28 -10.65 18.53
CA GLY A 191 -5.62 -10.19 18.18
C GLY A 191 -6.67 -11.30 18.19
N LYS A 192 -7.78 -11.08 17.48
CA LYS A 192 -8.90 -12.00 17.35
C LYS A 192 -8.79 -12.85 16.09
N THR A 193 -8.88 -14.16 16.23
CA THR A 193 -8.91 -15.13 15.12
C THR A 193 -10.32 -15.26 14.54
N ALA A 194 -10.41 -15.93 13.39
CA ALA A 194 -11.68 -16.21 12.72
C ALA A 194 -12.58 -17.16 13.51
N ASP A 195 -12.00 -17.96 14.42
CA ASP A 195 -12.70 -18.92 15.25
C ASP A 195 -13.17 -18.34 16.59
N GLY A 196 -12.80 -17.08 16.85
CA GLY A 196 -13.26 -16.30 18.00
C GLY A 196 -12.23 -16.13 19.09
N ASP A 197 -11.11 -16.86 19.03
CA ASP A 197 -10.05 -16.77 20.02
C ASP A 197 -9.38 -15.40 20.00
N VAL A 198 -9.18 -14.81 21.17
CA VAL A 198 -8.49 -13.53 21.32
C VAL A 198 -7.23 -13.73 22.14
N GLY A 199 -6.07 -13.44 21.55
CA GLY A 199 -4.82 -13.68 22.26
C GLY A 199 -3.56 -13.44 21.44
N VAL A 200 -2.48 -14.02 21.93
CA VAL A 200 -1.13 -13.95 21.36
C VAL A 200 -0.66 -15.34 20.96
N PHE A 201 -0.16 -15.45 19.73
CA PHE A 201 0.26 -16.71 19.12
C PHE A 201 1.66 -16.53 18.56
N ILE A 202 2.63 -17.22 19.16
CA ILE A 202 4.05 -17.13 18.81
C ILE A 202 4.46 -18.41 18.09
N ARG A 203 5.17 -18.26 16.99
CA ARG A 203 5.67 -19.37 16.17
C ARG A 203 7.18 -19.57 16.38
N ASP A 204 7.77 -20.59 15.78
CA ASP A 204 9.22 -20.76 15.57
C ASP A 204 9.64 -20.24 14.18
N THR A 205 10.94 -20.27 13.88
CA THR A 205 11.50 -19.79 12.60
C THR A 205 10.99 -20.55 11.39
N LYS A 206 10.35 -21.72 11.58
CA LYS A 206 9.68 -22.51 10.54
C LYS A 206 8.17 -22.26 10.47
N GLY A 207 7.66 -21.27 11.22
CA GLY A 207 6.24 -20.92 11.27
C GLY A 207 5.38 -21.84 12.12
N ARG A 208 5.96 -22.78 12.89
CA ARG A 208 5.21 -23.70 13.75
C ARG A 208 4.85 -23.02 15.07
N VAL A 209 3.60 -23.08 15.50
CA VAL A 209 3.16 -22.45 16.76
C VAL A 209 3.87 -23.11 17.94
N ARG A 210 4.46 -22.31 18.83
CA ARG A 210 5.18 -22.76 20.04
C ARG A 210 4.54 -22.29 21.33
N LEU A 211 3.84 -21.17 21.30
CA LEU A 211 3.11 -20.64 22.44
C LEU A 211 1.78 -20.05 21.98
N LYS A 212 0.71 -20.38 22.69
CA LYS A 212 -0.57 -19.70 22.60
C LYS A 212 -0.97 -19.20 23.99
N LEU A 213 -1.34 -17.93 24.07
CA LEU A 213 -1.93 -17.31 25.27
C LEU A 213 -3.21 -16.62 24.82
N TYR A 214 -4.37 -17.18 25.13
CA TYR A 214 -5.62 -16.68 24.56
C TYR A 214 -6.84 -16.96 25.44
N VAL A 215 -7.92 -16.22 25.16
CA VAL A 215 -9.27 -16.49 25.63
C VAL A 215 -10.05 -17.06 24.46
N ASP A 216 -10.68 -18.22 24.66
CA ASP A 216 -11.46 -18.87 23.60
C ASP A 216 -12.87 -18.27 23.45
N LYS A 217 -13.59 -18.72 22.43
CA LYS A 217 -14.99 -18.31 22.17
C LYS A 217 -15.98 -18.58 23.31
N ASN A 218 -15.61 -19.43 24.29
CA ASN A 218 -16.41 -19.76 25.47
C ASN A 218 -15.95 -18.99 26.72
N ASN A 219 -15.07 -17.99 26.55
CA ASN A 219 -14.45 -17.20 27.62
C ASN A 219 -13.54 -18.01 28.57
N GLN A 220 -12.99 -19.14 28.13
CA GLN A 220 -12.00 -19.88 28.91
C GLN A 220 -10.59 -19.39 28.59
N THR A 221 -9.74 -19.29 29.61
CA THR A 221 -8.34 -18.85 29.46
C THR A 221 -7.44 -20.06 29.20
N HIS A 222 -6.55 -19.93 28.22
CA HIS A 222 -5.64 -20.99 27.79
C HIS A 222 -4.20 -20.49 27.72
N ILE A 223 -3.27 -21.34 28.18
CA ILE A 223 -1.82 -21.20 27.97
C ILE A 223 -1.32 -22.54 27.45
N GLU A 224 -0.96 -22.58 26.16
CA GLU A 224 -0.46 -23.78 25.51
C GLU A 224 0.98 -23.60 25.09
N ASN A 225 1.89 -24.38 25.70
CA ASN A 225 3.27 -24.52 25.24
C ASN A 225 3.34 -25.76 24.33
N LEU A 226 3.90 -25.61 23.13
CA LEU A 226 3.93 -26.68 22.12
C LEU A 226 5.37 -27.07 21.77
N ASP A 227 5.58 -28.36 21.54
CA ASP A 227 6.81 -28.93 21.01
C ASP A 227 6.97 -28.66 19.50
N GLU A 228 8.03 -29.20 18.89
CA GLU A 228 8.29 -29.00 17.46
C GLU A 228 7.35 -29.75 16.52
N ASN A 229 6.59 -30.70 17.06
CA ASN A 229 5.59 -31.48 16.35
C ASN A 229 4.18 -30.93 16.58
N GLY A 230 4.03 -29.89 17.43
CA GLY A 230 2.76 -29.27 17.77
C GLY A 230 2.01 -29.95 18.91
N ASN A 231 2.65 -30.84 19.66
CA ASN A 231 2.07 -31.46 20.85
C ASN A 231 2.33 -30.58 22.08
N PRO A 232 1.52 -30.69 23.16
CA PRO A 232 1.83 -30.04 24.43
C PRO A 232 3.26 -30.38 24.90
N ALA A 233 4.07 -29.34 25.11
CA ALA A 233 5.39 -29.47 25.69
C ALA A 233 5.25 -29.92 27.15
N LYS A 234 6.08 -30.89 27.56
CA LYS A 234 6.17 -31.35 28.94
C LYS A 234 7.00 -30.39 29.79
#